data_AF-A0A2U1AQ97-F1
#
_entry.id   AF-A0A2U1AQ97-F1
#
_cell.length_a   1.000
_cell.length_b   1.000
_cell.length_c   1.000
_cell.angle_alpha   90.00
_cell.angle_beta   90.00
_cell.angle_gamma   90.00
#
_symmetry.space_group_name_H-M   'P 1'
#
loop_
_entity.id
_entity.type
_entity.pdbx_description
1 polymer ?
#
loop_
_entity_poly.entity_id
_entity_poly.type
_entity_poly.pdbx_seq_one_letter_code
_entity_poly.pdbx_strand_id
1 'polypeptide(L)'
;MYARFIDEFTVIPAPEEYWGIRNFNKNPEIMKQYGFLPMESAPQKKHMRPHYELADGIIRKTYVEYAGDALIDYRKKMIERLQTVFKQYEQKYLNSSDITMASTLAVMRKPKGTAVTVWLSNFWQRYFLEKTKIETAECAADFSAVEFRADMLGEPPHTMRELSEESAELYAEIIKESNGV
;
A
#
# COMPACT_ATOMS: atom_id res chain seq x y z
N MET A 1 15.18 8.78 20.40
CA MET A 1 14.48 10.03 20.78
C MET A 1 13.09 9.97 20.18
N TYR A 2 11.98 10.07 20.92
CA TYR A 2 11.52 9.17 21.97
C TYR A 2 10.16 8.62 21.51
N ALA A 3 10.03 7.31 21.33
CA ALA A 3 8.72 6.68 21.40
C ALA A 3 8.31 6.74 22.88
N ARG A 4 7.19 7.38 23.21
CA ARG A 4 6.66 7.31 24.56
C ARG A 4 5.93 5.97 24.67
N PHE A 5 6.68 4.94 25.04
CA PHE A 5 6.11 3.71 25.52
C PHE A 5 5.26 4.06 26.75
N ILE A 6 3.94 4.03 26.61
CA ILE A 6 3.08 3.99 27.79
C ILE A 6 3.12 2.54 28.26
N ASP A 7 4.21 2.22 28.93
CA ASP A 7 4.50 0.94 29.51
C ASP A 7 3.67 0.78 30.79
N GLU A 8 2.37 0.51 30.66
CA GLU A 8 1.67 -0.24 31.70
C GLU A 8 2.07 -1.71 31.54
N PHE A 9 3.26 -2.05 32.04
CA PHE A 9 3.69 -3.44 32.15
C PHE A 9 2.94 -4.11 33.29
N THR A 10 1.98 -4.97 32.95
CA THR A 10 1.63 -6.07 33.85
C THR A 10 2.50 -7.26 33.47
N VAL A 11 3.60 -7.44 34.20
CA VAL A 11 4.45 -8.63 34.07
C VAL A 11 3.77 -9.76 34.81
N ILE A 12 3.27 -10.76 34.09
CA ILE A 12 2.68 -11.97 34.69
C ILE A 12 3.52 -13.16 34.22
N PRO A 13 4.12 -13.94 35.14
CA PRO A 13 4.87 -15.13 34.77
C PRO A 13 3.93 -16.17 34.13
N ALA A 14 4.31 -16.71 32.98
CA ALA A 14 3.55 -17.79 32.35
C ALA A 14 3.91 -19.13 33.02
N PRO A 15 2.93 -19.98 33.39
CA PRO A 15 3.21 -21.33 33.87
C PRO A 15 3.99 -22.15 32.83
N GLU A 16 4.92 -23.00 33.28
CA GLU A 16 5.82 -23.81 32.42
C GLU A 16 5.07 -24.66 31.38
N GLU A 17 3.85 -25.10 31.71
CA GLU A 17 2.98 -25.93 30.87
C GLU A 17 2.52 -25.24 29.57
N TYR A 18 2.74 -23.94 29.41
CA TYR A 18 2.37 -23.17 28.22
C TYR A 18 3.55 -22.71 27.35
N TRP A 19 4.77 -23.14 27.67
CA TRP A 19 5.95 -22.87 26.87
C TRP A 19 5.84 -23.63 25.54
N GLY A 20 5.70 -22.90 24.43
CA GLY A 20 5.65 -23.47 23.07
C GLY A 20 4.33 -23.35 22.32
N ILE A 21 3.30 -22.74 22.91
CA ILE A 21 2.02 -22.53 22.20
C ILE A 21 2.13 -21.35 21.23
N ARG A 22 2.17 -21.65 19.93
CA ARG A 22 1.95 -20.64 18.87
C ARG A 22 0.48 -20.18 18.92
N ASN A 23 0.25 -18.88 18.88
CA ASN A 23 -1.07 -18.24 18.89
C ASN A 23 -1.85 -18.34 20.21
N PHE A 24 -1.23 -17.93 21.32
CA PHE A 24 -1.88 -17.78 22.64
C PHE A 24 -3.22 -17.01 22.56
N ASN A 25 -3.32 -16.03 21.64
CA ASN A 25 -4.53 -15.25 21.34
C ASN A 25 -5.75 -16.03 20.83
N LYS A 26 -5.60 -17.30 20.47
CA LYS A 26 -6.70 -18.12 19.94
C LYS A 26 -7.33 -19.03 21.00
N ASN A 27 -6.91 -18.96 22.26
CA ASN A 27 -7.42 -19.84 23.32
C ASN A 27 -8.02 -19.03 24.50
N PRO A 28 -9.27 -18.55 24.38
CA PRO A 28 -9.89 -17.62 25.32
C PRO A 28 -10.18 -18.22 26.70
N GLU A 29 -10.35 -19.54 26.80
CA GLU A 29 -10.56 -20.23 28.08
C GLU A 29 -9.30 -20.18 28.97
N ILE A 30 -8.12 -20.35 28.36
CA ILE A 30 -6.83 -20.23 29.06
C ILE A 30 -6.63 -18.80 29.56
N MET A 31 -6.99 -17.79 28.76
CA MET A 31 -6.90 -16.39 29.17
C MET A 31 -7.74 -16.11 30.43
N LYS A 32 -8.98 -16.60 30.46
CA LYS A 32 -9.91 -16.39 31.56
C LYS A 32 -9.45 -17.07 32.86
N GLN A 33 -8.88 -18.26 32.78
CA GLN A 33 -8.39 -19.04 33.93
C GLN A 33 -7.28 -18.33 34.72
N TYR A 34 -6.41 -17.58 34.04
CA TYR A 34 -5.27 -16.87 34.67
C TYR A 34 -5.55 -15.37 34.88
N GLY A 35 -6.81 -14.95 34.82
CA GLY A 35 -7.21 -13.55 35.06
C GLY A 35 -6.90 -12.59 33.92
N PHE A 36 -6.58 -13.08 32.72
CA PHE A 36 -6.51 -12.23 31.53
C PHE A 36 -7.94 -11.90 31.05
N LEU A 37 -8.22 -10.61 30.88
CA LEU A 37 -9.52 -10.16 30.37
C LEU A 37 -9.71 -10.64 28.92
N PRO A 38 -10.79 -11.38 28.59
CA PRO A 38 -11.13 -11.67 27.20
C PRO A 38 -11.31 -10.37 26.41
N MET A 39 -11.02 -10.41 25.11
CA MET A 39 -10.96 -9.25 24.19
C MET A 39 -12.19 -8.33 24.27
N GLU A 40 -13.35 -8.86 24.67
CA GLU A 40 -14.62 -8.15 24.83
C GLU A 40 -14.73 -7.31 26.12
N SER A 41 -13.87 -7.56 27.11
CA SER A 41 -13.93 -6.96 28.46
C SER A 41 -12.76 -6.02 28.79
N ALA A 42 -11.75 -5.94 27.91
CA ALA A 42 -10.76 -4.86 27.97
C ALA A 42 -11.45 -3.54 27.57
N PRO A 43 -11.18 -2.42 28.24
CA PRO A 43 -11.73 -1.13 27.83
C PRO A 43 -11.32 -0.89 26.38
N GLN A 44 -12.28 -0.96 25.45
CA GLN A 44 -12.08 -0.67 24.05
C GLN A 44 -11.82 0.84 23.91
N LYS A 45 -10.61 1.28 24.23
CA LYS A 45 -10.14 2.56 23.73
C LYS A 45 -10.00 2.39 22.23
N LYS A 46 -10.74 3.21 21.48
CA LYS A 46 -11.03 3.14 20.04
C LYS A 46 -9.81 2.95 19.10
N HIS A 47 -8.59 3.01 19.63
CA HIS A 47 -7.31 2.95 18.91
C HIS A 47 -6.26 1.97 19.51
N MET A 48 -6.64 1.08 20.44
CA MET A 48 -5.72 0.11 21.05
C MET A 48 -6.12 -1.33 20.71
N ARG A 49 -5.17 -2.13 20.19
CA ARG A 49 -5.23 -3.60 20.25
C ARG A 49 -4.03 -4.13 21.02
N PRO A 50 -4.23 -5.07 21.95
CA PRO A 50 -3.12 -5.72 22.64
C PRO A 50 -2.43 -6.69 21.68
N HIS A 51 -1.11 -6.54 21.54
CA HIS A 51 -0.22 -7.52 20.95
C HIS A 51 0.41 -8.33 22.09
N TYR A 52 0.49 -9.65 21.91
CA TYR A 52 1.05 -10.55 22.91
C TYR A 52 2.23 -11.30 22.29
N GLU A 53 3.41 -11.10 22.85
CA GLU A 53 4.60 -11.86 22.49
C GLU A 53 5.06 -12.70 23.67
N LEU A 54 5.34 -13.98 23.40
CA LEU A 54 5.85 -14.93 24.37
C LEU A 54 7.36 -15.01 24.14
N ALA A 55 8.14 -14.41 25.04
CA ALA A 55 9.60 -14.41 25.00
C ALA A 55 10.12 -14.76 26.40
N ASP A 56 11.03 -15.74 26.48
CA ASP A 56 11.70 -16.14 27.73
C ASP A 56 10.76 -16.51 28.89
N GLY A 57 9.60 -17.11 28.60
CA GLY A 57 8.61 -17.50 29.61
C GLY A 57 7.74 -16.33 30.14
N ILE A 58 7.87 -15.15 29.54
CA ILE A 58 7.09 -13.96 29.91
C ILE A 58 6.13 -13.63 28.77
N ILE A 59 4.84 -13.50 29.09
CA ILE A 59 3.85 -12.94 28.18
C ILE A 59 3.95 -11.43 28.27
N ARG A 60 4.50 -10.80 27.23
CA ARG A 60 4.53 -9.34 27.12
C ARG A 60 3.23 -8.90 26.46
N LYS A 61 2.41 -8.16 27.21
CA LYS A 61 1.25 -7.44 26.68
C LYS A 61 1.72 -6.06 26.23
N THR A 62 1.93 -5.89 24.93
CA THR A 62 2.29 -4.60 24.34
C THR A 62 1.05 -3.98 23.71
N TYR A 63 0.66 -2.81 24.18
CA TYR A 63 -0.29 -1.98 23.45
C TYR A 63 0.51 -1.16 22.44
N VAL A 64 0.37 -1.46 21.14
CA VAL A 64 0.93 -0.58 20.11
C VAL A 64 -0.09 0.53 19.87
N GLU A 65 -0.05 1.54 20.74
CA GLU A 65 -0.65 2.82 20.44
C GLU A 65 0.28 3.50 19.44
N TYR A 66 -0.14 3.61 18.17
CA TYR A 66 0.44 4.65 17.35
C TYR A 66 -0.08 5.97 17.90
N ALA A 67 0.60 6.53 18.91
CA ALA A 67 0.43 7.93 19.30
C ALA A 67 0.43 8.76 18.01
N GLY A 68 -0.41 9.80 17.91
CA GLY A 68 -0.70 10.49 16.64
C GLY A 68 0.49 10.64 15.69
N ASP A 69 1.65 11.05 16.22
CA ASP A 69 2.92 11.19 15.48
C ASP A 69 3.46 9.88 14.88
N ALA A 70 3.41 8.76 15.61
CA ALA A 70 3.83 7.45 15.12
C ALA A 70 2.90 6.90 14.03
N LEU A 71 1.60 7.20 14.09
CA LEU A 71 0.65 6.80 13.03
C LEU A 71 0.92 7.60 11.77
N ILE A 72 1.16 8.90 11.92
CA ILE A 72 1.53 9.81 10.82
C ILE A 72 2.81 9.32 10.14
N ASP A 73 3.86 9.01 10.92
CA ASP A 73 5.11 8.48 10.40
C ASP A 73 4.93 7.14 9.67
N TYR A 74 4.08 6.25 10.21
CA TYR A 74 3.80 4.97 9.58
C TYR A 74 3.04 5.15 8.25
N ARG A 75 2.00 6.00 8.21
CA ARG A 75 1.28 6.34 6.97
C ARG A 75 2.25 6.87 5.91
N LYS A 76 3.15 7.77 6.29
CA LYS A 76 4.16 8.33 5.38
C LYS A 76 5.04 7.23 4.76
N LYS A 77 5.58 6.33 5.58
CA LYS A 77 6.39 5.19 5.10
C LYS A 77 5.61 4.27 4.16
N MET A 78 4.35 4.01 4.45
CA MET A 78 3.51 3.16 3.60
C MET A 78 3.19 3.84 2.26
N ILE A 79 2.93 5.15 2.25
CA ILE A 79 2.74 5.93 1.01
C ILE A 79 4.03 5.92 0.18
N GLU A 80 5.19 6.16 0.79
CA GLU A 80 6.49 6.10 0.10
C GLU A 80 6.75 4.73 -0.53
N ARG A 81 6.43 3.66 0.21
CA ARG A 81 6.52 2.28 -0.31
C ARG A 81 5.56 2.05 -1.48
N LEU A 82 4.30 2.48 -1.36
CA LEU A 82 3.30 2.35 -2.42
C LEU A 82 3.76 3.08 -3.68
N GLN A 83 4.20 4.32 -3.52
CA GLN A 83 4.72 5.14 -4.62
C GLN A 83 5.92 4.48 -5.29
N THR A 84 6.84 3.91 -4.53
CA THR A 84 8.01 3.20 -5.06
C THR A 84 7.60 2.01 -5.92
N VAL A 85 6.67 1.17 -5.44
CA VAL A 85 6.18 0.00 -6.19
C VAL A 85 5.54 0.42 -7.52
N PHE A 86 4.66 1.43 -7.50
CA PHE A 86 4.00 1.90 -8.71
C PHE A 86 4.99 2.57 -9.68
N LYS A 87 5.92 3.40 -9.18
CA LYS A 87 6.92 4.04 -10.04
C LYS A 87 7.88 3.05 -10.68
N GLN A 88 8.33 2.03 -9.96
CA GLN A 88 9.18 0.99 -10.53
C GLN A 88 8.46 0.21 -11.64
N TYR A 89 7.16 -0.08 -11.45
CA TYR A 89 6.37 -0.76 -12.46
C TYR A 89 6.12 0.11 -13.69
N GLU A 90 5.79 1.39 -13.51
CA GLU A 90 5.68 2.37 -14.61
C GLU A 90 6.98 2.42 -15.41
N GLN A 91 8.12 2.62 -14.73
CA GLN A 91 9.44 2.75 -15.35
C GLN A 91 9.91 1.50 -16.08
N LYS A 92 9.39 0.32 -15.72
CA LYS A 92 9.67 -0.92 -16.44
C LYS A 92 9.18 -0.87 -17.89
N TYR A 93 8.07 -0.17 -18.15
CA TYR A 93 7.44 -0.15 -19.49
C TYR A 93 7.47 1.22 -20.16
N LEU A 94 7.44 2.30 -19.38
CA LEU A 94 7.32 3.67 -19.85
C LEU A 94 8.35 4.56 -19.17
N ASN A 95 9.17 5.22 -19.96
CA ASN A 95 9.97 6.36 -19.54
C ASN A 95 9.18 7.69 -19.72
N SER A 96 9.77 8.81 -19.29
CA SER A 96 9.11 10.12 -19.38
C SER A 96 8.79 10.55 -20.81
N SER A 97 9.65 10.25 -21.77
CA SER A 97 9.43 10.54 -23.20
C SER A 97 8.23 9.76 -23.74
N ASP A 98 8.08 8.51 -23.30
CA ASP A 98 7.00 7.61 -23.70
C ASP A 98 5.64 8.17 -23.28
N ILE A 99 5.57 8.65 -22.04
CA ILE A 99 4.38 9.28 -21.46
C ILE A 99 4.03 10.57 -22.20
N THR A 100 5.03 11.41 -22.51
CA THR A 100 4.80 12.64 -23.27
C THR A 100 4.30 12.33 -24.67
N MET A 101 4.92 11.38 -25.38
CA MET A 101 4.52 11.00 -26.73
C MET A 101 3.10 10.42 -26.75
N ALA A 102 2.77 9.50 -25.84
CA ALA A 102 1.41 8.96 -25.72
C ALA A 102 0.38 10.08 -25.49
N SER A 103 0.71 11.04 -24.62
CA SER A 103 -0.16 12.20 -24.34
C SER A 103 -0.34 13.09 -25.57
N THR A 104 0.73 13.38 -26.32
CA THR A 104 0.65 14.14 -27.57
C THR A 104 -0.19 13.43 -28.61
N LEU A 105 0.04 12.13 -28.82
CA LEU A 105 -0.73 11.30 -29.73
C LEU A 105 -2.21 11.24 -29.33
N ALA A 106 -2.51 11.12 -28.03
CA ALA A 106 -3.88 11.15 -27.53
C ALA A 106 -4.60 12.49 -27.81
N VAL A 107 -3.91 13.63 -27.66
CA VAL A 107 -4.45 14.95 -28.01
C VAL A 107 -4.76 15.03 -29.51
N MET A 108 -3.90 14.44 -30.34
CA MET A 108 -4.08 14.32 -31.79
C MET A 108 -5.09 13.21 -32.17
N ARG A 109 -5.79 12.61 -31.19
CA ARG A 109 -6.78 11.55 -31.35
C ARG A 109 -6.24 10.30 -32.05
N LYS A 110 -4.94 10.04 -31.88
CA LYS A 110 -4.28 8.85 -32.42
C LYS A 110 -4.51 7.65 -31.48
N PRO A 111 -4.96 6.51 -32.02
CA PRO A 111 -5.54 5.44 -31.23
C PRO A 111 -4.57 4.79 -30.23
N LYS A 112 -3.29 4.56 -30.61
CA LYS A 112 -2.33 3.90 -29.73
C LYS A 112 -1.94 4.83 -28.58
N GLY A 113 -1.69 6.10 -28.87
CA GLY A 113 -1.48 7.14 -27.86
C GLY A 113 -2.63 7.22 -26.87
N THR A 114 -3.88 7.28 -27.37
CA THR A 114 -5.07 7.29 -26.51
C THR A 114 -5.14 6.04 -25.62
N ALA A 115 -4.91 4.84 -26.16
CA ALA A 115 -4.96 3.61 -25.40
C ALA A 115 -3.92 3.57 -24.25
N VAL A 116 -2.69 4.02 -24.52
CA VAL A 116 -1.63 4.11 -23.50
C VAL A 116 -1.96 5.16 -22.45
N THR A 117 -2.48 6.34 -22.84
CA THR A 117 -2.91 7.37 -21.89
C THR A 117 -4.06 6.90 -21.00
N VAL A 118 -5.04 6.17 -21.55
CA VAL A 118 -6.14 5.58 -20.76
C VAL A 118 -5.61 4.54 -19.77
N TRP A 119 -4.71 3.67 -20.23
CA TRP A 119 -4.05 2.70 -19.34
C TRP A 119 -3.31 3.39 -18.20
N LEU A 120 -2.52 4.43 -18.50
CA LEU A 120 -1.75 5.19 -17.50
C LEU A 120 -2.66 5.91 -16.50
N SER A 121 -3.78 6.45 -16.97
CA SER A 121 -4.79 7.07 -16.11
C SER A 121 -5.38 6.06 -15.12
N ASN A 122 -5.81 4.88 -15.61
CA ASN A 122 -6.35 3.81 -14.76
C ASN A 122 -5.30 3.29 -13.76
N PHE A 123 -4.04 3.21 -14.20
CA PHE A 123 -2.90 2.82 -13.36
C PHE A 123 -2.72 3.77 -12.18
N TRP A 124 -2.66 5.07 -12.44
CA TRP A 124 -2.53 6.06 -11.37
C TRP A 124 -3.81 6.22 -10.53
N GLN A 125 -4.99 5.99 -11.11
CA GLN A 125 -6.24 5.93 -10.34
C GLN A 125 -6.20 4.82 -9.29
N ARG A 126 -5.65 3.64 -9.62
CA ARG A 126 -5.48 2.56 -8.65
C ARG A 126 -4.49 2.94 -7.54
N TYR A 127 -3.38 3.58 -7.89
CA TYR A 127 -2.46 4.12 -6.89
C TYR A 127 -3.18 5.06 -5.91
N PHE A 128 -3.98 6.00 -6.42
CA PHE A 128 -4.70 6.93 -5.55
C PHE A 128 -5.75 6.24 -4.68
N LEU A 129 -6.44 5.21 -5.18
CA LEU A 129 -7.36 4.41 -4.39
C LEU A 129 -6.65 3.75 -3.19
N GLU A 130 -5.52 3.11 -3.42
CA GLU A 130 -4.74 2.47 -2.35
C GLU A 130 -4.10 3.49 -1.42
N LYS A 131 -3.65 4.63 -1.95
CA LYS A 131 -3.13 5.76 -1.16
C LYS A 131 -4.19 6.30 -0.20
N THR A 132 -5.43 6.46 -0.66
CA THR A 132 -6.54 6.91 0.19
C THR A 132 -6.78 5.94 1.34
N LYS A 133 -6.73 4.62 1.11
CA LYS A 133 -6.85 3.64 2.21
C LYS A 133 -5.77 3.83 3.28
N ILE A 134 -4.53 4.13 2.86
CA ILE A 134 -3.42 4.42 3.80
C ILE A 134 -3.69 5.73 4.56
N GLU A 135 -4.15 6.78 3.88
CA GLU A 135 -4.42 8.08 4.49
C GLU A 135 -5.55 8.01 5.53
N THR A 136 -6.57 7.19 5.27
CA THR A 136 -7.72 6.99 6.16
C THR A 136 -7.52 5.88 7.19
N ALA A 137 -6.40 5.15 7.15
CA ALA A 137 -6.15 4.03 8.05
C ALA A 137 -6.00 4.52 9.50
N GLU A 138 -6.85 4.05 10.41
CA GLU A 138 -6.85 4.41 11.83
C GLU A 138 -6.16 3.36 12.69
N CYS A 139 -6.02 2.14 12.17
CA CYS A 139 -5.40 1.03 12.89
C CYS A 139 -4.60 0.10 11.97
N ALA A 140 -3.82 -0.80 12.58
CA ALA A 140 -2.98 -1.78 11.88
C ALA A 140 -3.76 -2.66 10.88
N ALA A 141 -5.03 -2.99 11.18
CA ALA A 141 -5.85 -3.80 10.31
C ALA A 141 -6.18 -3.09 8.99
N ASP A 142 -6.34 -1.77 9.00
CA ASP A 142 -6.65 -0.99 7.80
C ASP A 142 -5.49 -1.03 6.81
N PHE A 143 -4.25 -0.98 7.31
CA PHE A 143 -3.06 -1.10 6.46
C PHE A 143 -2.91 -2.49 5.84
N SER A 144 -3.44 -3.54 6.48
CA SER A 144 -3.41 -4.90 5.91
C SER A 144 -4.33 -5.06 4.70
N ALA A 145 -5.32 -4.17 4.53
CA ALA A 145 -6.23 -4.14 3.39
C ALA A 145 -5.69 -3.35 2.18
N VAL A 146 -4.50 -2.74 2.30
CA VAL A 146 -3.84 -1.99 1.24
C VAL A 146 -3.11 -2.95 0.31
N GLU A 147 -3.36 -2.82 -0.99
CA GLU A 147 -2.71 -3.64 -1.99
C GLU A 147 -1.44 -2.96 -2.53
N PHE A 148 -0.29 -3.58 -2.29
CA PHE A 148 1.01 -3.14 -2.83
C PHE A 148 1.30 -3.84 -4.16
N ARG A 149 0.37 -3.78 -5.11
CA ARG A 149 0.43 -4.48 -6.39
C ARG A 149 0.14 -3.55 -7.56
N ALA A 150 1.17 -3.28 -8.36
CA ALA A 150 1.07 -2.45 -9.56
C ALA A 150 0.73 -3.26 -10.84
N ASP A 151 0.82 -4.59 -10.78
CA ASP A 151 0.62 -5.53 -11.89
C ASP A 151 -0.86 -5.81 -12.22
N MET A 152 -1.78 -5.24 -11.45
CA MET A 152 -3.22 -5.53 -11.52
C MET A 152 -3.88 -5.15 -12.86
N LEU A 153 -3.31 -4.19 -13.59
CA LEU A 153 -3.80 -3.74 -14.91
C LEU A 153 -3.04 -4.37 -16.08
N GLY A 154 -2.12 -5.30 -15.80
CA GLY A 154 -1.24 -5.89 -16.81
C GLY A 154 -0.22 -4.90 -17.37
N GLU A 155 0.24 -5.18 -18.58
CA GLU A 155 1.20 -4.35 -19.32
C GLU A 155 0.49 -3.26 -20.12
N PRO A 156 1.17 -2.16 -20.49
CA PRO A 156 0.60 -1.18 -21.40
C PRO A 156 0.16 -1.82 -22.72
N PRO A 157 -0.95 -1.35 -23.33
CA PRO A 157 -1.51 -1.97 -24.53
C PRO A 157 -0.63 -1.80 -25.78
N HIS A 158 0.27 -0.81 -25.79
CA HIS A 158 1.21 -0.58 -26.87
C HIS A 158 2.61 -0.31 -26.34
N THR A 159 3.58 -0.85 -27.08
CA THR A 159 5.00 -0.66 -26.85
C THR A 159 5.48 0.67 -27.39
N MET A 160 6.69 1.04 -26.98
CA MET A 160 7.30 2.27 -27.46
C MET A 160 7.56 2.32 -28.95
N ARG A 161 7.93 1.19 -29.53
CA ARG A 161 8.08 1.08 -30.98
C ARG A 161 6.78 1.44 -31.70
N GLU A 162 5.65 0.92 -31.22
CA GLU A 162 4.34 1.15 -31.85
C GLU A 162 3.85 2.60 -31.73
N LEU A 163 4.16 3.26 -30.61
CA LEU A 163 3.90 4.69 -30.45
C LEU A 163 4.80 5.54 -31.36
N SER A 164 6.08 5.18 -31.51
CA SER A 164 6.99 5.86 -32.44
C SER A 164 6.55 5.72 -33.90
N GLU A 165 6.05 4.54 -34.29
CA GLU A 165 5.46 4.31 -35.62
C GLU A 165 4.24 5.21 -35.86
N GLU A 166 3.31 5.27 -34.91
CA GLU A 166 2.12 6.14 -35.01
C GLU A 166 2.51 7.63 -35.03
N SER A 167 3.55 8.02 -34.30
CA SER A 167 4.10 9.37 -34.37
C SER A 167 4.69 9.69 -35.74
N ALA A 168 5.42 8.75 -36.36
CA ALA A 168 5.97 8.95 -37.70
C ALA A 168 4.88 9.07 -38.77
N GLU A 169 3.83 8.26 -38.66
CA GLU A 169 2.64 8.35 -39.51
C GLU A 169 1.96 9.72 -39.38
N LEU A 170 1.75 10.20 -38.15
CA LEU A 170 1.21 11.54 -37.90
C LEU A 170 2.07 12.63 -38.54
N TYR A 171 3.40 12.58 -38.40
CA TYR A 171 4.28 13.56 -39.03
C TYR A 171 4.18 13.51 -40.57
N ALA A 172 4.10 12.32 -41.16
CA ALA A 172 3.94 12.17 -42.61
C ALA A 172 2.59 12.74 -43.10
N GLU A 173 1.51 12.55 -42.34
CA GLU A 173 0.20 13.16 -42.62
C GLU A 173 0.27 14.69 -42.57
N ILE A 174 0.83 15.26 -41.50
CA ILE A 174 0.98 16.72 -41.34
C ILE A 174 1.80 17.31 -42.50
N ILE A 175 2.88 16.64 -42.90
CA ILE A 175 3.72 17.09 -44.02
C ILE A 175 2.92 17.07 -45.33
N LYS A 176 2.14 16.02 -45.58
CA LYS A 176 1.28 15.94 -46.79
C LYS A 176 0.24 17.07 -46.81
N GLU A 177 -0.46 17.28 -45.70
CA GLU A 177 -1.44 18.37 -45.55
C GLU A 177 -0.80 19.74 -45.76
N SER A 178 0.41 19.95 -45.23
CA SER A 178 1.15 21.22 -45.39
C SER A 178 1.62 21.49 -46.82
N ASN A 179 1.84 20.43 -47.61
CA ASN A 179 2.30 20.52 -48.99
C ASN A 179 1.15 20.61 -50.02
N GLY A 180 -0.11 20.65 -49.57
CA GLY A 180 -1.27 20.91 -50.43
C GLY A 180 -1.58 19.81 -51.46
N VAL A 181 -1.23 18.56 -51.16
CA VAL A 181 -1.64 17.37 -51.93
C VAL A 181 -2.85 16.72 -51.30
#